data_AF-A0A6J4KZN1-F1
#
_entry.id   AF-A0A6J4KZN1-F1
#
_cell.length_a   1.000
_cell.length_b   1.000
_cell.length_c   1.000
_cell.angle_alpha   90.00
_cell.angle_beta   90.00
_cell.angle_gamma   90.00
#
_symmetry.space_group_name_H-M   'P 1'
#
loop_
_entity.id
_entity.type
_entity.pdbx_description
1 polymer ?
#
loop_
_entity_poly.entity_id
_entity_poly.type
_entity_poly.pdbx_seq_one_letter_code
_entity_poly.pdbx_strand_id
1 'polypeptide(L)' 'MSDSRTIQLGGEDYVVQPGDGVLKVGRPTGDDVTWLDDVDLGLLSADARAAVERGELSDSSLELALLGVVRAQADRGA' A
#
# COMPACT_ATOMS: atom_id res chain seq x y z
N MET A 1 -5.05 -2.45 -16.96
CA MET A 1 -5.93 -2.34 -15.77
C MET A 1 -5.09 -2.85 -14.62
N SER A 2 -4.70 -1.99 -13.69
CA SER A 2 -4.00 -2.46 -12.50
C SER A 2 -5.01 -3.09 -11.56
N ASP A 3 -4.76 -4.32 -11.12
CA ASP A 3 -5.59 -4.99 -10.13
C ASP A 3 -5.39 -4.35 -8.76
N SER A 4 -6.39 -3.62 -8.29
CA SER A 4 -6.47 -3.17 -6.90
C SER A 4 -6.82 -4.34 -5.98
N ARG A 5 -6.13 -4.46 -4.84
CA ARG A 5 -6.40 -5.46 -3.81
C ARG A 5 -6.61 -4.83 -2.45
N THR A 6 -7.55 -5.39 -1.70
CA THR A 6 -7.71 -5.07 -0.29
C THR A 6 -6.76 -5.93 0.54
N ILE A 7 -6.03 -5.29 1.44
CA ILE A 7 -5.12 -5.88 2.41
C ILE A 7 -5.41 -5.33 3.80
N GLN A 8 -5.03 -6.05 4.84
CA GLN A 8 -5.22 -5.60 6.22
C GLN A 8 -3.89 -5.09 6.77
N LEU A 9 -3.83 -3.82 7.18
CA LEU A 9 -2.66 -3.22 7.80
C LEU A 9 -3.01 -2.77 9.21
N GLY A 10 -2.35 -3.34 10.22
CA GLY A 10 -2.55 -2.92 11.61
C GLY A 10 -3.97 -3.11 12.14
N GLY A 11 -4.77 -4.01 11.53
CA GLY A 11 -6.17 -4.26 11.91
C GLY A 11 -7.21 -3.41 11.18
N GLU A 12 -6.80 -2.56 10.23
CA GLU A 12 -7.69 -1.80 9.36
C GLU A 12 -7.54 -2.26 7.90
N ASP A 13 -8.61 -2.14 7.11
CA ASP A 13 -8.59 -2.47 5.69
C ASP A 13 -8.03 -1.31 4.86
N TYR A 14 -7.11 -1.64 3.96
CA TYR A 14 -6.51 -0.72 2.99
C TYR A 14 -6.60 -1.33 1.59
N VAL A 15 -6.77 -0.46 0.59
CA VAL A 15 -6.71 -0.85 -0.81
C VAL A 15 -5.35 -0.45 -1.36
N VAL A 16 -4.67 -1.41 -1.97
CA VAL A 16 -3.41 -1.19 -2.67
C VAL A 16 -3.60 -1.40 -4.16
N GLN A 17 -2.98 -0.56 -4.97
CA GLN A 17 -3.00 -0.71 -6.42
C GLN A 17 -1.59 -0.53 -6.99
N PRO A 18 -0.99 -1.59 -7.55
CA PRO A 18 0.32 -1.50 -8.18
C PRO A 18 0.23 -0.66 -9.46
N GLY A 19 1.11 0.32 -9.57
CA GLY A 19 1.32 1.16 -10.74
C GLY A 19 2.71 0.95 -11.32
N ASP A 20 3.03 1.76 -12.33
CA ASP A 20 4.36 1.77 -12.93
C ASP A 20 5.33 2.52 -12.01
N GLY A 21 6.15 1.78 -11.26
CA GLY A 21 7.14 2.36 -10.33
C GLY A 21 6.58 2.90 -9.01
N VAL A 22 5.25 2.92 -8.83
CA VAL A 22 4.58 3.36 -7.60
C VAL A 22 3.55 2.35 -7.13
N LEU A 23 3.29 2.30 -5.83
CA LEU A 23 2.22 1.55 -5.21
C LEU A 23 1.25 2.52 -4.56
N LYS A 24 0.04 2.61 -5.10
CA LYS A 24 -1.01 3.45 -4.53
C LYS A 24 -1.57 2.79 -3.29
N VAL A 25 -1.76 3.56 -2.23
CA VAL A 25 -2.37 3.10 -0.99
C VAL A 25 -3.58 3.97 -0.71
N GLY A 26 -4.72 3.34 -0.45
CA GLY A 26 -5.99 3.99 -0.16
C GLY A 26 -6.76 3.29 0.92
N ARG A 27 -7.83 3.94 1.39
CA ARG A 27 -8.80 3.35 2.31
C ARG A 27 -10.13 3.12 1.61
N PRO A 28 -10.76 1.96 1.78
CA PRO A 28 -12.12 1.76 1.31
C PRO A 28 -13.06 2.70 2.08
N THR A 29 -13.94 3.39 1.36
CA THR A 29 -14.95 4.32 1.89
C THR A 29 -16.27 4.04 1.21
N GLY A 30 -17.06 3.12 1.78
CA GLY A 30 -18.29 2.63 1.13
C GLY A 30 -17.95 1.83 -0.13
N ASP A 31 -18.47 2.27 -1.27
CA ASP A 31 -18.20 1.68 -2.59
C ASP A 31 -16.99 2.30 -3.32
N ASP A 32 -16.36 3.31 -2.72
CA ASP A 32 -15.23 4.04 -3.29
C ASP A 32 -13.92 3.81 -2.52
N VAL A 33 -12.81 4.25 -3.11
CA VAL A 33 -11.47 4.22 -2.49
C VAL A 33 -10.94 5.63 -2.35
N THR A 34 -10.67 6.04 -1.12
CA THR A 34 -9.96 7.29 -0.83
C THR A 34 -8.46 7.02 -0.86
N TRP A 35 -7.78 7.44 -1.93
CA TRP A 35 -6.33 7.31 -2.07
C TRP A 35 -5.61 8.25 -1.09
N LEU A 36 -4.70 7.68 -0.30
CA LEU A 36 -3.95 8.38 0.74
C LEU A 36 -2.58 8.83 0.26
N ASP A 37 -1.86 7.96 -0.45
CA ASP A 37 -0.49 8.22 -0.90
C ASP A 37 -0.10 7.33 -2.09
N ASP A 38 0.89 7.79 -2.86
CA ASP A 38 1.57 7.07 -3.93
C ASP A 38 2.99 6.72 -3.46
N VAL A 39 3.19 5.46 -3.06
CA VAL A 39 4.47 5.00 -2.51
C VAL A 39 5.43 4.67 -3.64
N ASP A 40 6.55 5.38 -3.73
CA ASP A 40 7.61 5.06 -4.70
C ASP A 40 8.23 3.69 -4.37
N LEU A 41 8.20 2.76 -5.33
CA LEU A 41 8.74 1.41 -5.15
C LEU A 41 10.27 1.42 -4.94
N GLY A 42 10.96 2.49 -5.33
CA GLY A 42 12.37 2.70 -5.05
C GLY A 42 12.67 3.03 -3.58
N LEU A 43 11.66 3.43 -2.79
CA LEU A 43 11.79 3.65 -1.34
C LEU A 43 11.50 2.37 -0.52
N LEU A 44 10.93 1.34 -1.14
CA LEU A 44 10.66 0.06 -0.50
C LEU A 44 11.92 -0.80 -0.40
N SER A 45 11.93 -1.74 0.54
CA SER A 45 12.96 -2.79 0.57
C SER A 45 12.88 -3.66 -0.69
N ALA A 46 14.00 -4.31 -1.05
CA ALA A 46 14.05 -5.20 -2.20
C ALA A 46 13.00 -6.31 -2.13
N ASP A 47 12.75 -6.87 -0.93
CA ASP A 47 11.74 -7.89 -0.70
C ASP A 47 10.32 -7.37 -0.93
N ALA A 48 10.00 -6.17 -0.40
CA ALA A 48 8.69 -5.55 -0.62
C ALA A 48 8.45 -5.20 -2.09
N ARG A 49 9.48 -4.72 -2.79
CA ARG A 49 9.40 -4.46 -4.23
C ARG A 49 9.17 -5.75 -5.01
N ALA A 50 9.92 -6.81 -4.70
CA ALA A 50 9.75 -8.10 -5.35
C ALA A 50 8.35 -8.68 -5.11
N ALA A 51 7.78 -8.49 -3.92
CA ALA A 51 6.41 -8.87 -3.60
C ALA A 51 5.39 -8.14 -4.50
N VAL A 52 5.55 -6.82 -4.70
CA VAL A 52 4.70 -6.04 -5.63
C VAL A 52 4.85 -6.54 -7.07
N GLU A 53 6.08 -6.77 -7.54
CA GLU A 53 6.35 -7.28 -8.89
C GLU A 53 5.78 -8.68 -9.13
N ARG A 54 5.68 -9.50 -8.07
CA ARG A 54 5.05 -10.84 -8.09
C ARG A 54 3.54 -10.81 -7.87
N GLY A 55 2.97 -9.67 -7.49
CA GLY A 55 1.57 -9.57 -7.08
C GLY A 55 1.26 -10.21 -5.72
N GLU A 56 2.29 -10.49 -4.92
CA GLU A 56 2.20 -11.04 -3.56
C GLU A 56 1.93 -9.90 -2.56
N LEU A 57 0.78 -9.22 -2.70
CA LEU A 57 0.47 -8.01 -1.95
C LEU A 57 0.17 -8.25 -0.44
N SER A 58 0.09 -9.51 -0.03
CA SER A 58 -0.02 -9.93 1.37
C SER A 58 1.31 -10.44 1.94
N ASP A 59 2.44 -10.13 1.29
CA ASP A 59 3.76 -10.41 1.83
C ASP A 59 4.04 -9.55 3.08
N SER A 60 4.55 -10.18 4.13
CA SER A 60 4.79 -9.50 5.42
C SER A 60 5.80 -8.35 5.34
N SER A 61 6.76 -8.42 4.41
CA SER A 61 7.73 -7.34 4.20
C SER A 61 7.04 -6.11 3.60
N LEU A 62 6.12 -6.34 2.66
CA LEU A 62 5.31 -5.29 2.07
C LEU A 62 4.34 -4.70 3.09
N GLU A 63 3.64 -5.53 3.87
CA GLU A 63 2.73 -5.07 4.92
C GLU A 63 3.43 -4.17 5.94
N LEU A 64 4.64 -4.54 6.38
CA LEU A 64 5.43 -3.73 7.31
C LEU A 64 5.86 -2.39 6.70
N ALA A 65 6.29 -2.39 5.44
CA ALA A 65 6.68 -1.16 4.76
C ALA A 65 5.48 -0.21 4.60
N LEU A 66 4.33 -0.74 4.18
CA LEU A 66 3.08 0.01 4.02
C LEU A 66 2.55 0.54 5.36
N LEU A 67 2.65 -0.26 6.43
CA LEU A 67 2.28 0.19 7.77
C LEU A 67 3.12 1.40 8.22
N GLY A 68 4.40 1.43 7.87
CA GLY A 68 5.26 2.59 8.11
C GLY A 68 4.78 3.85 7.36
N VAL A 69 4.43 3.71 6.08
CA VAL A 69 3.90 4.80 5.25
C VAL A 69 2.58 5.33 5.83
N VAL A 70 1.62 4.46 6.09
CA VAL A 70 0.30 4.85 6.59
C VAL A 70 0.41 5.58 7.93
N ARG A 71 1.28 5.11 8.83
CA ARG A 71 1.53 5.78 10.11
C ARG A 71 2.18 7.15 9.93
N ALA A 72 3.13 7.28 9.01
CA ALA A 72 3.76 8.57 8.70
C ALA A 72 2.76 9.57 8.09
N GLN A 73 1.81 9.10 7.28
CA GLN A 73 0.74 9.93 6.72
C GLN A 73 -0.29 10.35 7.78
N ALA A 74 -0.63 9.47 8.71
CA ALA A 74 -1.51 9.80 9.83
C ALA A 74 -0.92 10.89 10.74
N ASP A 75 0.40 10.85 10.99
CA ASP A 75 1.10 11.88 11.77
C ASP A 75 1.12 13.25 11.06
N ARG A 76 1.15 13.26 9.72
CA ARG A 76 1.19 14.47 8.90
C ARG A 76 -0.18 15.17 8.75
N GLY A 77 -1.28 14.47 9.05
CA GLY A 77 -2.65 14.98 8.93
C GLY A 77 -3.27 15.50 10.23
N ALA A 78 -2.52 15.52 11.34
CA ALA A 78 -2.98 15.94 12.68
C ALA A 78 -2.72 17.43 12.99
#